data_AF-A0A1I2SAJ9-F1
#
_entry.id   AF-A0A1I2SAJ9-F1
#
_cell.length_a   1.000
_cell.length_b   1.000
_cell.length_c   1.000
_cell.angle_alpha   90.00
_cell.angle_beta   90.00
_cell.angle_gamma   90.00
#
_symmetry.space_group_name_H-M   'P 1'
#
loop_
_entity.id
_entity.type
_entity.pdbx_description
1 polymer ?
#
loop_
_entity_poly.entity_id
_entity_poly.type
_entity_poly.pdbx_seq_one_letter_code
_entity_poly.pdbx_strand_id
1 'polypeptide(L)'
;MGGKLNSLTDVLKKTLFFFESLSVAELTNYVHRQMLKDYASEQVEEKVRLCLEQHTCFTNDQKHSWTLNLEGQKDNDQFYTILLKKQKPLSFADMTKSNKKKKGKSVSEQVGLINDGRFIQLANGYWGLTEWEVETGQYSLKQLVTKALIMNPTGLSLAQLNEVVGTWRATDKNEIEGVLRKFPYFEEIGKGVWCYNQEARVIYDKILKRYLLALKRQRDRWIIDRERWTERATSLQKQLAEVESAHKEAAAALALRQNDLNRFEQLNTQMAEKDLLLALRKKEIYRYKEHLQKLESKANSILYQCRLWVKRARDHELENQQIREALNKNQSGLETMFSKLQQYKERDRENKTKLLEIKELHAERVAELQTEIVNLKQRIERLNETREHEEKIWREEINTLSTDLKHAMSEGERLNKSLRLSQQEMAKIKNEYKLLEKTMAHPLVRFVAKLFCRFKKTPQQVI
;
A
#
# COMPACT_ATOMS: atom_id res chain seq x y z
N MET A 1 -98.58 -35.44 37.31
CA MET A 1 -98.77 -34.06 36.82
C MET A 1 -97.72 -33.15 37.47
N GLY A 2 -96.46 -33.30 37.04
CA GLY A 2 -95.31 -32.65 37.64
C GLY A 2 -95.14 -31.19 37.21
N GLY A 3 -95.73 -30.26 37.98
CA GLY A 3 -95.40 -28.85 37.90
C GLY A 3 -94.19 -28.53 38.78
N LYS A 4 -93.24 -27.74 38.29
CA LYS A 4 -92.15 -27.18 39.11
C LYS A 4 -92.76 -26.37 40.25
N LEU A 5 -92.22 -26.47 41.47
CA LEU A 5 -92.74 -25.72 42.63
C LEU A 5 -92.40 -24.22 42.50
N ASN A 6 -93.31 -23.36 42.95
CA ASN A 6 -93.19 -21.90 42.75
C ASN A 6 -92.23 -21.25 43.76
N SER A 7 -92.22 -21.71 45.02
CA SER A 7 -91.51 -21.07 46.12
C SER A 7 -90.58 -22.01 46.89
N LEU A 8 -89.57 -21.43 47.54
CA LEU A 8 -88.71 -22.12 48.52
C LEU A 8 -89.55 -22.72 49.66
N THR A 9 -90.62 -22.03 50.08
CA THR A 9 -91.58 -22.53 51.09
C THR A 9 -92.24 -23.82 50.66
N ASP A 10 -92.67 -23.91 49.41
CA ASP A 10 -93.35 -25.08 48.86
C ASP A 10 -92.41 -26.28 48.74
N VAL A 11 -91.15 -26.04 48.37
CA VAL A 11 -90.09 -27.06 48.39
C VAL A 11 -89.86 -27.58 49.81
N LEU A 12 -89.79 -26.68 50.79
CA LEU A 12 -89.61 -27.04 52.20
C LEU A 12 -90.84 -27.80 52.75
N LYS A 13 -92.07 -27.38 52.44
CA LYS A 13 -93.29 -28.12 52.82
C LYS A 13 -93.31 -29.51 52.21
N LYS A 14 -92.99 -29.66 50.92
CA LYS A 14 -92.98 -30.96 50.23
C LYS A 14 -91.89 -31.90 50.79
N THR A 15 -90.71 -31.37 51.09
CA THR A 15 -89.60 -32.15 51.65
C THR A 15 -89.86 -32.53 53.11
N LEU A 16 -90.43 -31.64 53.93
CA LEU A 16 -90.77 -31.92 55.32
C LEU A 16 -91.99 -32.83 55.46
N PHE A 17 -92.99 -32.72 54.58
CA PHE A 17 -94.08 -33.69 54.50
C PHE A 17 -93.56 -35.11 54.24
N PHE A 18 -92.53 -35.26 53.40
CA PHE A 18 -91.98 -36.58 53.13
C PHE A 18 -91.10 -37.12 54.26
N PHE A 19 -90.28 -36.31 54.93
CA PHE A 19 -89.34 -36.84 55.94
C PHE A 19 -89.82 -36.71 57.39
N GLU A 20 -90.99 -36.11 57.61
CA GLU A 20 -91.63 -35.82 58.91
C GLU A 20 -90.84 -34.85 59.80
N SER A 21 -89.53 -35.09 59.98
CA SER A 21 -88.60 -34.22 60.70
C SER A 21 -87.22 -34.18 60.01
N LEU A 22 -86.67 -32.98 59.78
CA LEU A 22 -85.33 -32.79 59.20
C LEU A 22 -84.57 -31.63 59.83
N SER A 23 -83.25 -31.69 59.81
CA SER A 23 -82.37 -30.59 60.21
C SER A 23 -82.17 -29.57 59.08
N VAL A 24 -81.82 -28.33 59.42
CA VAL A 24 -81.55 -27.24 58.45
C VAL A 24 -80.44 -27.64 57.47
N ALA A 25 -79.36 -28.26 57.95
CA ALA A 25 -78.25 -28.70 57.10
C ALA A 25 -78.66 -29.79 56.07
N GLU A 26 -79.62 -30.65 56.42
CA GLU A 26 -80.16 -31.64 55.49
C GLU A 26 -81.08 -30.98 54.47
N LEU A 27 -81.97 -30.08 54.92
CA LEU A 27 -82.88 -29.31 54.06
C LEU A 27 -82.11 -28.47 53.03
N THR A 28 -81.03 -27.80 53.44
CA THR A 28 -80.16 -27.00 52.56
C THR A 28 -79.64 -27.81 51.38
N ASN A 29 -79.22 -29.05 51.61
CA ASN A 29 -78.72 -29.92 50.53
C ASN A 29 -79.80 -30.30 49.52
N TYR A 30 -81.05 -30.45 49.96
CA TYR A 30 -82.17 -30.74 49.05
C TYR A 30 -82.61 -29.51 48.28
N VAL A 31 -82.71 -28.37 48.99
CA VAL A 31 -83.03 -27.08 48.39
C VAL A 31 -81.99 -26.76 47.33
N HIS A 32 -80.69 -26.81 47.62
CA HIS A 32 -79.60 -26.51 46.67
C HIS A 32 -79.64 -27.35 45.38
N ARG A 33 -80.09 -28.61 45.48
CA ARG A 33 -80.23 -29.51 44.31
C ARG A 33 -81.45 -29.17 43.43
N GLN A 34 -82.56 -28.75 44.03
CA GLN A 34 -83.81 -28.45 43.33
C GLN A 34 -83.92 -26.97 42.90
N MET A 35 -83.45 -26.03 43.73
CA MET A 35 -83.49 -24.58 43.57
C MET A 35 -82.18 -23.92 44.07
N LEU A 36 -81.89 -22.69 43.68
CA LEU A 36 -80.72 -21.94 44.19
C LEU A 36 -79.34 -22.58 43.91
N LYS A 37 -79.17 -23.25 42.75
CA LYS A 37 -77.92 -23.91 42.34
C LYS A 37 -76.71 -22.96 42.24
N ASP A 38 -76.96 -21.69 41.96
CA ASP A 38 -75.93 -20.67 41.72
C ASP A 38 -75.40 -20.02 43.02
N TYR A 39 -75.99 -20.35 44.17
CA TYR A 39 -75.59 -19.80 45.47
C TYR A 39 -74.61 -20.71 46.20
N ALA A 40 -73.73 -20.11 47.02
CA ALA A 40 -72.86 -20.87 47.91
C ALA A 40 -73.70 -21.63 48.96
N SER A 41 -73.25 -22.82 49.39
CA SER A 41 -73.98 -23.67 50.34
C SER A 41 -74.35 -22.93 51.64
N GLU A 42 -73.48 -22.03 52.12
CA GLU A 42 -73.68 -21.23 53.33
C GLU A 42 -74.80 -20.20 53.16
N GLN A 43 -74.89 -19.57 51.98
CA GLN A 43 -75.94 -18.60 51.66
C GLN A 43 -77.31 -19.27 51.48
N VAL A 44 -77.33 -20.53 51.03
CA VAL A 44 -78.57 -21.31 50.94
C VAL A 44 -79.03 -21.75 52.32
N GLU A 45 -78.11 -22.13 53.21
CA GLU A 45 -78.45 -22.50 54.59
C GLU A 45 -79.11 -21.35 55.35
N GLU A 46 -78.58 -20.14 55.21
CA GLU A 46 -79.15 -18.93 55.81
C GLU A 46 -80.56 -18.62 55.27
N LYS A 47 -80.76 -18.72 53.95
CA LYS A 47 -82.08 -18.52 53.33
C LYS A 47 -83.10 -19.58 53.75
N VAL A 48 -82.69 -20.84 53.89
CA VAL A 48 -83.56 -21.92 54.40
C VAL A 48 -83.95 -21.65 55.85
N ARG A 49 -83.00 -21.25 56.69
CA ARG A 49 -83.28 -20.91 58.09
C ARG A 49 -84.29 -19.77 58.23
N LEU A 50 -84.07 -18.68 57.48
CA LEU A 50 -84.99 -17.53 57.47
C LEU A 50 -86.40 -17.93 56.98
N CYS A 51 -86.50 -18.77 55.97
CA CYS A 51 -87.77 -19.26 55.45
C CYS A 51 -88.54 -20.11 56.48
N LEU A 52 -87.84 -20.99 57.22
CA LEU A 52 -88.45 -21.81 58.27
C LEU A 52 -88.93 -20.97 59.46
N GLU A 53 -88.19 -19.91 59.83
CA GLU A 53 -88.56 -18.98 60.91
C GLU A 53 -89.72 -18.04 60.52
N GLN A 54 -89.84 -17.67 59.25
CA GLN A 54 -90.84 -16.70 58.77
C GLN A 54 -92.26 -17.26 58.62
N HIS A 55 -92.42 -18.56 58.37
CA HIS A 55 -93.71 -19.16 58.04
C HIS A 55 -94.26 -20.03 59.17
N THR A 56 -95.50 -19.76 59.59
CA THR A 56 -96.17 -20.44 60.71
C THR A 56 -96.52 -21.91 60.44
N CYS A 57 -96.33 -22.40 59.20
CA CYS A 57 -96.55 -23.79 58.85
C CYS A 57 -95.43 -24.73 59.34
N PHE A 58 -94.28 -24.19 59.74
CA PHE A 58 -93.17 -24.97 60.25
C PHE A 58 -93.07 -24.83 61.77
N THR A 59 -92.94 -25.96 62.46
CA THR A 59 -92.70 -26.02 63.89
C THR A 59 -91.31 -26.59 64.15
N ASN A 60 -90.61 -26.02 65.13
CA ASN A 60 -89.31 -26.54 65.55
C ASN A 60 -89.52 -27.45 66.75
N ASP A 61 -89.18 -28.73 66.62
CA ASP A 61 -89.23 -29.69 67.71
C ASP A 61 -88.02 -29.53 68.64
N GLN A 62 -88.12 -29.99 69.88
CA GLN A 62 -87.12 -29.77 70.95
C GLN A 62 -85.71 -30.31 70.61
N LYS A 63 -85.57 -31.09 69.53
CA LYS A 63 -84.32 -31.69 69.03
C LYS A 63 -83.67 -30.96 67.84
N HIS A 64 -84.02 -29.68 67.58
CA HIS A 64 -83.53 -28.88 66.44
C HIS A 64 -83.90 -29.46 65.06
N SER A 65 -85.00 -30.20 65.02
CA SER A 65 -85.59 -30.74 63.80
C SER A 65 -86.87 -29.99 63.49
N TRP A 66 -87.01 -29.55 62.25
CA TRP A 66 -88.21 -28.87 61.78
C TRP A 66 -89.23 -29.89 61.32
N THR A 67 -90.49 -29.65 61.65
CA THR A 67 -91.65 -30.47 61.28
C THR A 67 -92.71 -29.59 60.61
N LEU A 68 -93.53 -30.19 59.73
CA LEU A 68 -94.62 -29.49 59.07
C LEU A 68 -95.92 -29.62 59.87
N ASN A 69 -96.55 -28.51 60.22
CA ASN A 69 -97.86 -28.53 60.87
C ASN A 69 -98.98 -28.76 59.83
N LEU A 70 -99.67 -29.89 59.95
CA LEU A 70 -100.79 -30.31 59.08
C LEU A 70 -102.17 -30.06 59.71
N GLU A 71 -102.25 -29.55 60.93
CA GLU A 71 -103.53 -29.31 61.64
C GLU A 71 -104.42 -28.29 60.93
N GLY A 72 -103.83 -27.48 60.04
CA GLY A 72 -104.57 -26.62 59.11
C GLY A 72 -105.25 -25.42 59.76
N GLN A 73 -105.56 -24.40 58.98
CA GLN A 73 -106.36 -23.28 59.44
C GLN A 73 -107.85 -23.51 59.11
N LYS A 74 -108.74 -23.31 60.09
CA LYS A 74 -110.20 -23.47 59.92
C LYS A 74 -110.77 -22.63 58.77
N ASP A 75 -110.18 -21.48 58.51
CA ASP A 75 -110.57 -20.58 57.42
C ASP A 75 -110.31 -21.18 56.02
N ASN A 76 -109.39 -22.16 55.93
CA ASN A 76 -108.98 -22.78 54.67
C ASN A 76 -109.63 -24.16 54.42
N ASP A 77 -110.43 -24.69 55.35
CA ASP A 77 -111.02 -26.03 55.26
C ASP A 77 -112.00 -26.18 54.08
N GLN A 78 -112.67 -25.08 53.70
CA GLN A 78 -113.52 -25.04 52.51
C GLN A 78 -112.70 -25.25 51.23
N PHE A 79 -111.48 -24.73 51.17
CA PHE A 79 -110.58 -24.93 50.03
C PHE A 79 -110.02 -26.35 50.02
N TYR A 80 -109.69 -26.89 51.19
CA TYR A 80 -109.22 -28.27 51.33
C TYR A 80 -110.27 -29.28 50.82
N THR A 81 -111.54 -29.12 51.23
CA THR A 81 -112.64 -30.00 50.79
C THR A 81 -112.93 -29.91 49.29
N ILE A 82 -112.83 -28.73 48.67
CA ILE A 82 -112.99 -28.55 47.22
C ILE A 82 -111.87 -29.24 46.44
N LEU A 83 -110.62 -29.09 46.88
CA LEU A 83 -109.48 -29.77 46.27
C LEU A 83 -109.61 -31.29 46.44
N LEU A 84 -109.92 -31.76 47.65
CA LEU A 84 -110.12 -33.19 47.92
C LEU A 84 -111.22 -33.81 47.03
N LYS A 85 -112.34 -33.10 46.81
CA LYS A 85 -113.44 -33.56 45.97
C LYS A 85 -113.10 -33.57 44.47
N LYS A 86 -112.30 -32.62 44.00
CA LYS A 86 -111.95 -32.49 42.57
C LYS A 86 -110.70 -33.27 42.15
N GLN A 87 -109.86 -33.68 43.11
CA GLN A 87 -108.60 -34.44 42.92
C GLN A 87 -107.70 -33.89 41.79
N LYS A 88 -107.74 -32.58 41.55
CA LYS A 88 -106.95 -31.89 40.54
C LYS A 88 -106.52 -30.53 41.07
N PRO A 89 -105.31 -30.06 40.72
CA PRO A 89 -104.86 -28.73 41.13
C PRO A 89 -105.76 -27.66 40.49
N LEU A 90 -106.13 -26.64 41.26
CA LEU A 90 -107.07 -25.60 40.81
C LEU A 90 -106.43 -24.22 40.88
N SER A 91 -106.76 -23.36 39.91
CA SER A 91 -106.40 -21.95 39.97
C SER A 91 -107.25 -21.24 41.02
N PHE A 92 -106.67 -20.24 41.68
CA PHE A 92 -107.38 -19.39 42.66
C PHE A 92 -108.65 -18.75 42.04
N ALA A 93 -108.63 -18.43 40.75
CA ALA A 93 -109.77 -17.90 40.01
C ALA A 93 -110.90 -18.94 39.81
N ASP A 94 -110.57 -20.23 39.75
CA ASP A 94 -111.56 -21.30 39.62
C ASP A 94 -112.10 -21.78 40.98
N MET A 95 -111.37 -21.50 42.06
CA MET A 95 -111.77 -21.78 43.44
C MET A 95 -112.79 -20.76 43.97
N THR A 96 -112.63 -19.47 43.62
CA THR A 96 -113.53 -18.38 44.06
C THR A 96 -114.89 -18.35 43.34
N LYS A 97 -115.00 -18.94 42.14
CA LYS A 97 -116.28 -19.06 41.40
C LYS A 97 -117.33 -19.91 42.12
N SER A 98 -116.90 -20.78 43.04
CA SER A 98 -117.78 -21.64 43.85
C SER A 98 -118.47 -20.88 45.00
N ASN A 99 -117.89 -19.78 45.48
CA ASN A 99 -118.38 -19.04 46.65
C ASN A 99 -118.90 -17.66 46.21
N LYS A 100 -120.22 -17.54 46.00
CA LYS A 100 -120.89 -16.29 45.60
C LYS A 100 -120.88 -15.16 46.66
N LYS A 101 -120.13 -15.28 47.76
CA LYS A 101 -120.12 -14.30 48.86
C LYS A 101 -118.70 -14.03 49.36
N LYS A 102 -117.96 -13.14 48.66
CA LYS A 102 -116.90 -12.22 49.16
C LYS A 102 -116.03 -11.77 47.98
N LYS A 103 -116.33 -10.61 47.40
CA LYS A 103 -115.43 -9.90 46.47
C LYS A 103 -114.65 -8.87 47.28
N GLY A 104 -113.40 -9.16 47.67
CA GLY A 104 -112.56 -8.11 48.30
C GLY A 104 -111.32 -8.52 49.12
N LYS A 105 -110.98 -9.79 49.32
CA LYS A 105 -109.82 -10.19 50.17
C LYS A 105 -108.79 -11.09 49.47
N SER A 106 -108.47 -10.78 48.21
CA SER A 106 -107.63 -11.65 47.36
C SER A 106 -106.19 -11.89 47.86
N VAL A 107 -105.57 -10.93 48.55
CA VAL A 107 -104.14 -11.03 48.93
C VAL A 107 -103.97 -11.71 50.29
N SER A 108 -104.78 -11.35 51.28
CA SER A 108 -104.74 -11.96 52.62
C SER A 108 -105.12 -13.45 52.60
N GLU A 109 -106.04 -13.84 51.72
CA GLU A 109 -106.44 -15.25 51.56
C GLU A 109 -105.34 -16.09 50.89
N GLN A 110 -104.54 -15.51 49.98
CA GLN A 110 -103.37 -16.19 49.40
C GLN A 110 -102.24 -16.35 50.40
N VAL A 111 -101.96 -15.33 51.22
CA VAL A 111 -100.95 -15.42 52.30
C VAL A 111 -101.37 -16.45 53.36
N GLY A 112 -102.67 -16.57 53.65
CA GLY A 112 -103.21 -17.62 54.53
C GLY A 112 -102.98 -19.04 54.00
N LEU A 113 -103.11 -19.24 52.67
CA LEU A 113 -102.82 -20.53 52.01
C LEU A 113 -101.31 -20.85 51.98
N ILE A 114 -100.45 -19.84 51.82
CA ILE A 114 -98.98 -20.00 51.91
C ILE A 114 -98.56 -20.40 53.33
N ASN A 115 -99.26 -19.91 54.35
CA ASN A 115 -98.96 -20.21 55.75
C ASN A 115 -99.64 -21.47 56.29
N ASP A 116 -100.52 -22.11 55.52
CA ASP A 116 -101.13 -23.40 55.85
C ASP A 116 -100.31 -24.55 55.25
N GLY A 117 -99.89 -25.48 56.10
CA GLY A 117 -99.02 -26.60 55.72
C GLY A 117 -99.68 -27.64 54.81
N ARG A 118 -101.00 -27.56 54.56
CA ARG A 118 -101.73 -28.50 53.68
C ARG A 118 -101.69 -28.15 52.20
N PHE A 119 -101.29 -26.92 51.84
CA PHE A 119 -101.34 -26.43 50.46
C PHE A 119 -99.94 -26.12 49.90
N ILE A 120 -99.80 -26.40 48.61
CA ILE A 120 -98.61 -26.12 47.79
C ILE A 120 -99.03 -25.30 46.57
N GLN A 121 -98.20 -24.33 46.20
CA GLN A 121 -98.33 -23.62 44.92
C GLN A 121 -97.40 -24.18 43.84
N LEU A 122 -97.99 -24.53 42.70
CA LEU A 122 -97.27 -24.94 41.49
C LEU A 122 -96.87 -23.70 40.67
N ALA A 123 -95.78 -23.76 39.90
CA ALA A 123 -95.24 -22.66 39.10
C ALA A 123 -96.20 -22.13 38.01
N ASN A 124 -97.21 -22.90 37.65
CA ASN A 124 -98.29 -22.49 36.75
C ASN A 124 -99.40 -21.69 37.45
N GLY A 125 -99.26 -21.37 38.75
CA GLY A 125 -100.22 -20.60 39.53
C GLY A 125 -101.39 -21.41 40.10
N TYR A 126 -101.35 -22.74 39.98
CA TYR A 126 -102.35 -23.64 40.54
C TYR A 126 -102.00 -24.07 41.96
N TRP A 127 -103.03 -24.33 42.75
CA TRP A 127 -102.93 -24.83 44.13
C TRP A 127 -103.23 -26.32 44.18
N GLY A 128 -102.38 -27.06 44.88
CA GLY A 128 -102.54 -28.48 45.17
C GLY A 128 -102.38 -28.77 46.66
N LEU A 129 -102.72 -29.99 47.06
CA LEU A 129 -102.45 -30.47 48.42
C LEU A 129 -101.00 -30.93 48.55
N THR A 130 -100.39 -30.73 49.72
CA THR A 130 -99.04 -31.25 50.03
C THR A 130 -98.93 -32.76 49.87
N GLU A 131 -100.04 -33.46 50.11
CA GLU A 131 -100.17 -34.91 49.96
C GLU A 131 -100.14 -35.38 48.50
N TRP A 132 -100.43 -34.49 47.54
CA TRP A 132 -100.49 -34.86 46.12
C TRP A 132 -99.10 -34.87 45.47
N GLU A 133 -98.71 -36.03 44.92
CA GLU A 133 -97.48 -36.28 44.16
C GLU A 133 -96.19 -35.82 44.87
N VAL A 134 -95.79 -36.55 45.91
CA VAL A 134 -94.38 -36.55 46.34
C VAL A 134 -93.56 -37.32 45.30
N GLU A 135 -92.66 -36.63 44.59
CA GLU A 135 -91.73 -37.25 43.65
C GLU A 135 -90.63 -38.00 44.43
N THR A 136 -90.97 -39.17 44.96
CA THR A 136 -90.11 -39.99 45.81
C THR A 136 -88.83 -40.48 45.12
N GLY A 137 -88.81 -40.49 43.79
CA GLY A 137 -87.65 -40.87 42.97
C GLY A 137 -86.48 -39.87 42.99
N GLN A 138 -86.68 -38.62 43.46
CA GLN A 138 -85.60 -37.62 43.51
C GLN A 138 -84.68 -37.76 44.73
N TYR A 139 -85.08 -38.57 45.71
CA TYR A 139 -84.28 -38.81 46.91
C TYR A 139 -83.23 -39.90 46.67
N SER A 140 -82.08 -39.79 47.34
CA SER A 140 -81.05 -40.81 47.24
C SER A 140 -81.51 -42.11 47.91
N LEU A 141 -81.07 -43.26 47.40
CA LEU A 141 -81.44 -44.57 47.94
C LEU A 141 -81.12 -44.69 49.44
N LYS A 142 -79.98 -44.12 49.87
CA LYS A 142 -79.61 -43.99 51.29
C LYS A 142 -80.71 -43.34 52.12
N GLN A 143 -81.29 -42.24 51.65
CA GLN A 143 -82.29 -41.48 52.39
C GLN A 143 -83.64 -42.19 52.43
N LEU A 144 -84.01 -42.88 51.35
CA LEU A 144 -85.21 -43.72 51.30
C LEU A 144 -85.10 -44.90 52.28
N VAL A 145 -83.94 -45.58 52.32
CA VAL A 145 -83.66 -46.67 53.26
C VAL A 145 -83.66 -46.16 54.70
N THR A 146 -83.02 -45.01 54.97
CA THR A 146 -83.06 -44.37 56.29
C THR A 146 -84.48 -44.06 56.73
N LYS A 147 -85.34 -43.52 55.85
CA LYS A 147 -86.74 -43.24 56.17
C LYS A 147 -87.52 -44.52 56.49
N ALA A 148 -87.38 -45.57 55.67
CA ALA A 148 -88.06 -46.85 55.88
C ALA A 148 -87.72 -47.46 57.26
N LEU A 149 -86.46 -47.31 57.70
CA LEU A 149 -85.98 -47.81 58.99
C LEU A 149 -86.33 -46.91 60.18
N ILE A 150 -86.47 -45.59 59.97
CA ILE A 150 -86.98 -44.68 61.02
C ILE A 150 -88.47 -44.93 61.30
N MET A 151 -89.26 -45.17 60.25
CA MET A 151 -90.68 -45.50 60.39
C MET A 151 -90.90 -46.85 61.10
N ASN A 152 -89.89 -47.73 61.10
CA ASN A 152 -89.96 -49.08 61.67
C ASN A 152 -88.78 -49.30 62.64
N PRO A 153 -88.86 -48.77 63.88
CA PRO A 153 -87.75 -48.81 64.84
C PRO A 153 -87.37 -50.23 65.28
N THR A 154 -88.27 -51.21 65.10
CA THR A 154 -88.02 -52.65 65.33
C THR A 154 -87.16 -53.32 64.26
N GLY A 155 -86.78 -52.57 63.22
CA GLY A 155 -86.01 -53.05 62.08
C GLY A 155 -86.88 -53.74 61.02
N LEU A 156 -86.33 -53.84 59.81
CA LEU A 156 -86.99 -54.46 58.65
C LEU A 156 -86.06 -55.48 58.00
N SER A 157 -86.64 -56.59 57.51
CA SER A 157 -85.91 -57.53 56.66
C SER A 157 -85.62 -56.92 55.29
N LEU A 158 -84.60 -57.41 54.59
CA LEU A 158 -84.24 -56.95 53.23
C LEU A 158 -85.41 -57.06 52.24
N ALA A 159 -86.25 -58.09 52.36
CA ALA A 159 -87.45 -58.27 51.53
C ALA A 159 -88.52 -57.19 51.81
N GLN A 160 -88.76 -56.88 53.09
CA GLN A 160 -89.71 -55.84 53.51
C GLN A 160 -89.19 -54.44 53.15
N LEU A 161 -87.88 -54.20 53.27
CA LEU A 161 -87.24 -52.97 52.81
C LEU A 161 -87.41 -52.76 51.32
N ASN A 162 -87.23 -53.81 50.52
CA ASN A 162 -87.43 -53.74 49.08
C ASN A 162 -88.89 -53.49 48.68
N GLU A 163 -89.84 -54.01 49.46
CA GLU A 163 -91.26 -53.74 49.26
C GLU A 163 -91.59 -52.28 49.57
N VAL A 164 -91.18 -51.79 50.76
CA VAL A 164 -91.42 -50.41 51.21
C VAL A 164 -90.72 -49.40 50.30
N VAL A 165 -89.41 -49.59 50.02
CA VAL A 165 -88.64 -48.71 49.14
C VAL A 165 -89.10 -48.86 47.68
N GLY A 166 -89.53 -50.06 47.28
CA GLY A 166 -90.09 -50.34 45.95
C GLY A 166 -91.37 -49.54 45.66
N THR A 167 -92.18 -49.23 46.67
CA THR A 167 -93.33 -48.31 46.52
C THR A 167 -92.90 -46.87 46.19
N TRP A 168 -91.69 -46.48 46.57
CA TRP A 168 -91.15 -45.13 46.38
C TRP A 168 -90.26 -45.02 45.15
N ARG A 169 -89.50 -46.06 44.84
CA ARG A 169 -88.60 -46.13 43.69
C ARG A 169 -88.35 -47.59 43.32
N ALA A 170 -88.55 -47.92 42.05
CA ALA A 170 -88.13 -49.20 41.51
C ALA A 170 -86.63 -49.39 41.74
N THR A 171 -86.28 -50.34 42.60
CA THR A 171 -84.92 -50.59 43.09
C THR A 171 -84.71 -52.09 43.25
N ASP A 172 -83.46 -52.52 43.06
CA ASP A 172 -83.07 -53.92 43.21
C ASP A 172 -82.64 -54.21 44.65
N LYS A 173 -82.93 -55.43 45.11
CA LYS A 173 -82.53 -55.95 46.43
C LYS A 173 -81.03 -55.78 46.70
N ASN A 174 -80.20 -55.96 45.67
CA ASN A 174 -78.75 -55.84 45.78
C ASN A 174 -78.27 -54.39 45.97
N GLU A 175 -78.98 -53.41 45.40
CA GLU A 175 -78.63 -52.00 45.57
C GLU A 175 -78.92 -51.53 46.99
N ILE A 176 -80.04 -51.99 47.56
CA ILE A 176 -80.41 -51.72 48.95
C ILE A 176 -79.39 -52.35 49.90
N GLU A 177 -78.99 -53.60 49.65
CA GLU A 177 -77.94 -54.28 50.44
C GLU A 177 -76.59 -53.55 50.35
N GLY A 178 -76.22 -53.09 49.15
CA GLY A 178 -74.99 -52.31 48.93
C GLY A 178 -74.98 -51.01 49.72
N VAL A 179 -76.13 -50.33 49.84
CA VAL A 179 -76.26 -49.11 50.67
C VAL A 179 -76.19 -49.43 52.16
N LEU A 180 -76.86 -50.49 52.61
CA LEU A 180 -76.84 -50.92 54.01
C LEU A 180 -75.42 -51.27 54.48
N ARG A 181 -74.67 -52.02 53.67
CA ARG A 181 -73.29 -52.41 53.99
C ARG A 181 -72.28 -51.27 53.87
N LYS A 182 -72.54 -50.26 53.04
CA LYS A 182 -71.61 -49.14 52.80
C LYS A 182 -71.54 -48.16 53.97
N PHE A 183 -72.60 -48.06 54.79
CA PHE A 183 -72.67 -47.09 55.86
C PHE A 183 -72.77 -47.76 57.23
N PRO A 184 -71.87 -47.44 58.18
CA PRO A 184 -71.75 -48.17 59.44
C PRO A 184 -72.87 -47.89 60.45
N TYR A 185 -73.79 -46.97 60.14
CA TYR A 185 -74.94 -46.64 61.00
C TYR A 185 -76.20 -47.44 60.65
N PHE A 186 -76.13 -48.32 59.64
CA PHE A 186 -77.11 -49.37 59.44
C PHE A 186 -76.59 -50.65 60.08
N GLU A 187 -77.26 -51.13 61.12
CA GLU A 187 -76.84 -52.30 61.87
C GLU A 187 -77.79 -53.47 61.60
N GLU A 188 -77.27 -54.69 61.56
CA GLU A 188 -78.08 -55.90 61.41
C GLU A 188 -78.32 -56.52 62.80
N ILE A 189 -79.56 -56.49 63.29
CA ILE A 189 -79.95 -57.06 64.61
C ILE A 189 -80.22 -58.58 64.51
N GLY A 190 -79.59 -59.25 63.54
CA GLY A 190 -79.69 -60.69 63.30
C GLY A 190 -80.82 -61.10 62.34
N LYS A 191 -80.65 -62.29 61.73
CA LYS A 191 -81.57 -62.88 60.73
C LYS A 191 -81.93 -61.94 59.57
N GLY A 192 -81.01 -61.09 59.09
CA GLY A 192 -81.25 -60.20 57.94
C GLY A 192 -82.17 -59.02 58.24
N VAL A 193 -82.41 -58.71 59.51
CA VAL A 193 -83.18 -57.54 59.96
C VAL A 193 -82.23 -56.37 60.18
N TRP A 194 -82.44 -55.29 59.43
CA TRP A 194 -81.65 -54.07 59.51
C TRP A 194 -82.35 -53.03 60.35
N CYS A 195 -81.59 -52.28 61.15
CA CYS A 195 -82.04 -51.12 61.89
C CYS A 195 -81.17 -49.91 61.54
N TYR A 196 -81.67 -48.73 61.89
CA TYR A 196 -80.95 -47.48 61.73
C TYR A 196 -80.54 -46.93 63.11
N ASN A 197 -79.23 -46.88 63.36
CA ASN A 197 -78.69 -46.31 64.59
C ASN A 197 -78.36 -44.82 64.40
N GLN A 198 -79.17 -43.95 65.02
CA GLN A 198 -79.00 -42.50 64.91
C GLN A 198 -77.70 -42.01 65.56
N GLU A 199 -77.23 -42.64 66.65
CA GLU A 199 -76.00 -42.25 67.34
C GLU A 199 -74.75 -42.58 66.52
N ALA A 200 -74.73 -43.77 65.91
CA ALA A 200 -73.67 -44.20 65.00
C ALA A 200 -73.51 -43.24 63.81
N ARG A 201 -74.62 -42.70 63.29
CA ARG A 201 -74.59 -41.70 62.22
C ARG A 201 -73.92 -40.41 62.66
N VAL A 202 -74.26 -39.90 63.84
CA VAL A 202 -73.66 -38.66 64.38
C VAL A 202 -72.15 -38.82 64.57
N ILE A 203 -71.70 -39.97 65.07
CA ILE A 203 -70.27 -40.29 65.24
C ILE A 203 -69.58 -40.37 63.87
N TYR A 204 -70.17 -41.09 62.92
CA TYR A 204 -69.64 -41.22 61.57
C TYR A 204 -69.47 -39.85 60.88
N ASP A 205 -70.46 -38.97 60.98
CA ASP A 205 -70.40 -37.64 60.40
C ASP A 205 -69.32 -36.77 61.06
N LYS A 206 -69.11 -36.90 62.38
CA LYS A 206 -67.99 -36.23 63.09
C LYS A 206 -66.62 -36.72 62.62
N ILE A 207 -66.44 -38.04 62.48
CA ILE A 207 -65.19 -38.64 61.99
C ILE A 207 -64.91 -38.22 60.55
N LEU A 208 -65.93 -38.28 59.69
CA LEU A 208 -65.83 -37.87 58.29
C LEU A 208 -65.43 -36.40 58.17
N LYS A 209 -66.06 -35.51 58.96
CA LYS A 209 -65.67 -34.08 59.02
C LYS A 209 -64.21 -33.91 59.41
N ARG A 210 -63.75 -34.61 60.45
CA ARG A 210 -62.35 -34.55 60.92
C ARG A 210 -61.38 -35.04 59.83
N TYR A 211 -61.71 -36.12 59.15
CA TYR A 211 -60.91 -36.67 58.05
C TYR A 211 -60.82 -35.72 56.86
N LEU A 212 -61.95 -35.14 56.43
CA LEU A 212 -61.98 -34.15 55.34
C LEU A 212 -61.17 -32.90 55.69
N LEU A 213 -61.20 -32.44 56.94
CA LEU A 213 -60.36 -31.33 57.40
C LEU A 213 -58.87 -31.68 57.40
N ALA A 214 -58.50 -32.90 57.80
CA ALA A 214 -57.12 -33.36 57.76
C ALA A 214 -56.59 -33.42 56.31
N LEU A 215 -57.39 -33.93 55.37
CA LEU A 215 -57.07 -33.95 53.94
C LEU A 215 -56.92 -32.54 53.38
N LYS A 216 -57.82 -31.61 53.70
CA LYS A 216 -57.69 -30.20 53.30
C LYS A 216 -56.37 -29.61 53.79
N ARG A 217 -56.02 -29.78 55.08
CA ARG A 217 -54.73 -29.31 55.63
C ARG A 217 -53.51 -29.94 54.98
N GLN A 218 -53.59 -31.21 54.56
CA GLN A 218 -52.49 -31.86 53.83
C GLN A 218 -52.34 -31.26 52.42
N ARG A 219 -53.45 -31.10 51.70
CA ARG A 219 -53.47 -30.47 50.39
C ARG A 219 -52.91 -29.04 50.45
N ASP A 220 -53.36 -28.25 51.42
CA ASP A 220 -52.95 -26.84 51.54
C ASP A 220 -51.45 -26.73 51.90
N ARG A 221 -50.93 -27.60 52.77
CA ARG A 221 -49.47 -27.70 53.04
C ARG A 221 -48.67 -28.03 51.78
N TRP A 222 -49.15 -29.01 51.00
CA TRP A 222 -48.48 -29.41 49.77
C TRP A 222 -48.44 -28.30 48.73
N ILE A 223 -49.52 -27.50 48.63
CA ILE A 223 -49.56 -26.32 47.75
C ILE A 223 -48.50 -25.30 48.18
N ILE A 224 -48.44 -24.95 49.46
CA ILE A 224 -47.46 -23.98 50.00
C ILE A 224 -46.02 -24.48 49.77
N ASP A 225 -45.74 -25.76 50.03
CA ASP A 225 -44.41 -26.30 49.82
C ASP A 225 -44.03 -26.31 48.33
N ARG A 226 -44.97 -26.66 47.44
CA ARG A 226 -44.76 -26.58 46.00
C ARG A 226 -44.45 -25.15 45.55
N GLU A 227 -45.19 -24.16 46.03
CA GLU A 227 -44.96 -22.74 45.73
C GLU A 227 -43.55 -22.32 46.17
N ARG A 228 -43.16 -22.64 47.41
CA ARG A 228 -41.79 -22.38 47.91
C ARG A 228 -40.70 -23.03 47.07
N TRP A 229 -40.92 -24.28 46.63
CA TRP A 229 -39.96 -24.95 45.75
C TRP A 229 -39.89 -24.31 44.37
N THR A 230 -41.02 -23.87 43.82
CA THR A 230 -41.03 -23.15 42.54
C THR A 230 -40.34 -21.78 42.65
N GLU A 231 -40.53 -21.05 43.74
CA GLU A 231 -39.83 -19.79 44.00
C GLU A 231 -38.32 -19.99 44.13
N ARG A 232 -37.88 -21.03 44.85
CA ARG A 232 -36.45 -21.38 44.94
C ARG A 232 -35.86 -21.81 43.61
N ALA A 233 -36.60 -22.59 42.82
CA ALA A 233 -36.13 -23.02 41.50
C ALA A 233 -35.98 -21.82 40.56
N THR A 234 -36.94 -20.90 40.56
CA THR A 234 -36.88 -19.69 39.73
C THR A 234 -35.79 -18.72 40.19
N SER A 235 -35.52 -18.58 41.50
CA SER A 235 -34.41 -17.76 41.97
C SER A 235 -33.04 -18.34 41.60
N LEU A 236 -32.86 -19.66 41.73
CA LEU A 236 -31.65 -20.34 41.30
C LEU A 236 -31.43 -20.26 39.78
N GLN A 237 -32.50 -20.36 38.98
CA GLN A 237 -32.42 -20.17 37.53
C GLN A 237 -31.97 -18.74 37.16
N LYS A 238 -32.44 -17.71 37.88
CA LYS A 238 -31.99 -16.33 37.67
C LYS A 238 -30.51 -16.17 38.01
N GLN A 239 -30.06 -16.69 39.16
CA GLN A 239 -28.66 -16.64 39.54
C GLN A 239 -27.76 -17.38 38.54
N LEU A 240 -28.20 -18.53 38.02
CA LEU A 240 -27.47 -19.26 37.00
C LEU A 240 -27.37 -18.44 35.70
N ALA A 241 -28.46 -17.81 35.26
CA ALA A 241 -28.45 -16.95 34.08
C ALA A 241 -27.52 -15.73 34.23
N GLU A 242 -27.49 -15.11 35.40
CA GLU A 242 -26.57 -14.00 35.73
C GLU A 242 -25.10 -14.45 35.71
N VAL A 243 -24.80 -15.63 36.25
CA VAL A 243 -23.45 -16.20 36.22
C VAL A 243 -23.05 -16.55 34.79
N GLU A 244 -23.95 -17.13 34.00
CA GLU A 244 -23.69 -17.41 32.58
C GLU A 244 -23.46 -16.13 31.77
N SER A 245 -24.22 -15.06 31.99
CA SER A 245 -23.99 -13.78 31.31
C SER A 245 -22.65 -13.18 31.73
N ALA A 246 -22.32 -13.20 33.02
CA ALA A 246 -21.02 -12.72 33.51
C ALA A 246 -19.86 -13.53 32.91
N HIS A 247 -19.98 -14.85 32.78
CA HIS A 247 -18.98 -15.68 32.11
C HIS A 247 -18.84 -15.36 30.62
N LYS A 248 -19.94 -15.12 29.91
CA LYS A 248 -19.92 -14.71 28.50
C LYS A 248 -19.24 -13.35 28.32
N GLU A 249 -19.54 -12.39 29.18
CA GLU A 249 -18.91 -11.07 29.17
C GLU A 249 -17.41 -11.15 29.51
N ALA A 250 -17.04 -11.93 30.51
CA ALA A 250 -15.63 -12.17 30.85
C ALA A 250 -14.88 -12.85 29.71
N ALA A 251 -15.49 -13.86 29.07
CA ALA A 251 -14.91 -14.52 27.89
C ALA A 251 -14.76 -13.56 26.71
N ALA A 252 -15.75 -12.71 26.45
CA ALA A 252 -15.68 -11.68 25.41
C ALA A 252 -14.58 -10.64 25.71
N ALA A 253 -14.45 -10.18 26.95
CA ALA A 253 -13.39 -9.26 27.37
C ALA A 253 -12.00 -9.89 27.23
N LEU A 254 -11.83 -11.17 27.58
CA LEU A 254 -10.58 -11.90 27.38
C LEU A 254 -10.25 -12.06 25.89
N ALA A 255 -11.23 -12.37 25.04
CA ALA A 255 -11.04 -12.47 23.60
C ALA A 255 -10.64 -11.12 22.97
N LEU A 256 -11.26 -10.01 23.39
CA LEU A 256 -10.87 -8.67 22.98
C LEU A 256 -9.43 -8.34 23.40
N ARG A 257 -9.08 -8.62 24.66
CA ARG A 257 -7.71 -8.42 25.16
C ARG A 257 -6.69 -9.24 24.37
N GLN A 258 -7.01 -10.48 24.03
CA GLN A 258 -6.13 -11.33 23.22
C GLN A 258 -5.97 -10.77 21.79
N ASN A 259 -7.04 -10.27 21.17
CA ASN A 259 -6.97 -9.62 19.86
C ASN A 259 -6.11 -8.35 19.89
N ASP A 260 -6.21 -7.55 20.95
CA ASP A 260 -5.39 -6.35 21.11
C ASP A 260 -3.91 -6.70 21.32
N LEU A 261 -3.61 -7.75 22.09
CA LEU A 261 -2.25 -8.27 22.23
C LEU A 261 -1.69 -8.75 20.88
N ASN A 262 -2.47 -9.51 20.11
CA ASN A 262 -2.04 -9.97 18.78
C ASN A 262 -1.77 -8.79 17.83
N ARG A 263 -2.61 -7.74 17.86
CA ARG A 263 -2.40 -6.51 17.08
C ARG A 263 -1.13 -5.78 17.52
N PHE A 264 -0.88 -5.69 18.83
CA PHE A 264 0.33 -5.09 19.36
C PHE A 264 1.58 -5.87 18.97
N GLU A 265 1.54 -7.20 19.03
CA GLU A 265 2.63 -8.06 18.55
C GLU A 265 2.90 -7.85 17.06
N GLN A 266 1.85 -7.83 16.21
CA GLN A 266 1.99 -7.53 14.79
C GLN A 266 2.63 -6.16 14.55
N LEU A 267 2.18 -5.11 15.24
CA LEU A 267 2.78 -3.78 15.15
C LEU A 267 4.25 -3.77 15.60
N ASN A 268 4.58 -4.48 16.68
CA ASN A 268 5.97 -4.61 17.13
C ASN A 268 6.86 -5.31 16.11
N THR A 269 6.36 -6.37 15.46
CA THR A 269 7.11 -7.02 14.37
C THR A 269 7.34 -6.08 13.20
N GLN A 270 6.31 -5.32 12.78
CA GLN A 270 6.43 -4.33 11.71
C GLN A 270 7.41 -3.21 12.08
N MET A 271 7.39 -2.73 13.33
CA MET A 271 8.34 -1.72 13.81
C MET A 271 9.77 -2.26 13.79
N ALA A 272 10.00 -3.49 14.24
CA ALA A 272 11.31 -4.13 14.18
C ALA A 272 11.83 -4.30 12.74
N GLU A 273 10.96 -4.64 11.79
CA GLU A 273 11.30 -4.69 10.36
C GLU A 273 11.68 -3.32 9.82
N LYS A 274 10.93 -2.27 10.17
CA LYS A 274 11.23 -0.89 9.75
C LYS A 274 12.56 -0.40 10.35
N ASP A 275 12.82 -0.69 11.61
CA ASP A 275 14.09 -0.36 12.26
C ASP A 275 15.27 -1.08 11.60
N LEU A 276 15.10 -2.35 11.24
CA LEU A 276 16.10 -3.10 10.48
C LEU A 276 16.36 -2.46 9.11
N LEU A 277 15.31 -2.10 8.36
CA LEU A 277 15.44 -1.43 7.06
C LEU A 277 16.12 -0.06 7.19
N LEU A 278 15.79 0.72 8.22
CA LEU A 278 16.45 1.98 8.53
C LEU A 278 17.93 1.78 8.86
N ALA A 279 18.27 0.75 9.64
CA ALA A 279 19.65 0.41 9.95
C ALA A 279 20.45 0.02 8.69
N LEU A 280 19.85 -0.80 7.81
CA LEU A 280 20.45 -1.15 6.52
C LEU A 280 20.65 0.06 5.63
N ARG A 281 19.63 0.93 5.52
CA ARG A 281 19.73 2.17 4.72
C ARG A 281 20.78 3.12 5.27
N LYS A 282 20.88 3.26 6.60
CA LYS A 282 21.93 4.04 7.26
C LYS A 282 23.32 3.49 6.91
N LYS A 283 23.50 2.16 6.92
CA LYS A 283 24.75 1.50 6.52
C LYS A 283 25.10 1.74 5.06
N GLU A 284 24.13 1.70 4.15
CA GLU A 284 24.33 2.06 2.74
C GLU A 284 24.78 3.52 2.58
N ILE A 285 24.11 4.45 3.27
CA ILE A 285 24.47 5.87 3.23
C ILE A 285 25.91 6.07 3.69
N TYR A 286 26.36 5.39 4.75
CA TYR A 286 27.76 5.45 5.17
C TYR A 286 28.72 4.92 4.11
N ARG A 287 28.41 3.77 3.48
CA ARG A 287 29.22 3.25 2.36
C ARG A 287 29.32 4.23 1.19
N TYR A 288 28.21 4.85 0.81
CA TYR A 288 28.21 5.87 -0.25
C TYR A 288 28.99 7.11 0.15
N LYS A 289 28.88 7.58 1.40
CA LYS A 289 29.68 8.69 1.91
C LYS A 289 31.17 8.39 1.87
N GLU A 290 31.59 7.20 2.31
CA GLU A 290 32.99 6.77 2.22
C GLU A 290 33.48 6.70 0.77
N HIS A 291 32.64 6.19 -0.15
CA HIS A 291 32.98 6.15 -1.57
C HIS A 291 33.13 7.54 -2.17
N LEU A 292 32.22 8.46 -1.85
CA LEU A 292 32.32 9.86 -2.25
C LEU A 292 33.60 10.51 -1.72
N GLN A 293 33.94 10.29 -0.44
CA GLN A 293 35.17 10.80 0.15
C GLN A 293 36.43 10.26 -0.55
N LYS A 294 36.43 8.98 -0.95
CA LYS A 294 37.53 8.38 -1.74
C LYS A 294 37.61 8.97 -3.16
N LEU A 295 36.48 9.26 -3.79
CA LEU A 295 36.47 9.92 -5.10
C LEU A 295 36.93 11.37 -5.00
N GLU A 296 36.51 12.08 -3.96
CA GLU A 296 36.91 13.46 -3.69
C GLU A 296 38.41 13.55 -3.41
N SER A 297 38.98 12.63 -2.62
CA SER A 297 40.43 12.57 -2.39
C SER A 297 41.21 12.26 -3.67
N LYS A 298 40.71 11.35 -4.53
CA LYS A 298 41.28 11.09 -5.86
C LYS A 298 41.21 12.33 -6.76
N ALA A 299 40.05 13.00 -6.82
CA ALA A 299 39.88 14.22 -7.60
C ALA A 299 40.82 15.33 -7.13
N ASN A 300 40.96 15.53 -5.82
CA ASN A 300 41.90 16.47 -5.24
C ASN A 300 43.36 16.12 -5.57
N SER A 301 43.72 14.83 -5.56
CA SER A 301 45.05 14.38 -6.00
C SER A 301 45.29 14.68 -7.49
N ILE A 302 44.30 14.42 -8.36
CA ILE A 302 44.40 14.74 -9.79
C ILE A 302 44.54 16.25 -10.00
N LEU A 303 43.71 17.05 -9.34
CA LEU A 303 43.79 18.52 -9.39
C LEU A 303 45.14 19.03 -8.91
N TYR A 304 45.69 18.45 -7.86
CA TYR A 304 47.04 18.77 -7.39
C TYR A 304 48.09 18.47 -8.46
N GLN A 305 48.04 17.31 -9.11
CA GLN A 305 48.95 16.96 -10.21
C GLN A 305 48.79 17.90 -11.41
N CYS A 306 47.56 18.25 -11.80
CA CYS A 306 47.29 19.23 -12.85
C CYS A 306 47.89 20.60 -12.50
N ARG A 307 47.71 21.08 -11.26
CA ARG A 307 48.33 22.34 -10.80
C ARG A 307 49.85 22.28 -10.86
N LEU A 308 50.45 21.15 -10.47
CA LEU A 308 51.90 20.94 -10.55
C LEU A 308 52.40 20.95 -11.99
N TRP A 309 51.69 20.30 -12.91
CA TRP A 309 52.02 20.30 -14.34
C TRP A 309 51.90 21.68 -14.96
N VAL A 310 50.83 22.42 -14.64
CA VAL A 310 50.68 23.82 -15.09
C VAL A 310 51.84 24.67 -14.56
N LYS A 311 52.24 24.49 -13.29
CA LYS A 311 53.41 25.20 -12.75
C LYS A 311 54.69 24.84 -13.51
N ARG A 312 54.97 23.56 -13.71
CA ARG A 312 56.15 23.10 -14.49
C ARG A 312 56.14 23.63 -15.92
N ALA A 313 54.98 23.65 -16.58
CA ALA A 313 54.85 24.19 -17.93
C ALA A 313 55.16 25.69 -17.96
N ARG A 314 54.66 26.46 -17.00
CA ARG A 314 54.99 27.89 -16.86
C ARG A 314 56.46 28.12 -16.56
N ASP A 315 57.05 27.33 -15.67
CA ASP A 315 58.48 27.41 -15.34
C ASP A 315 59.33 27.13 -16.60
N HIS A 316 58.99 26.10 -17.39
CA HIS A 316 59.64 25.82 -18.68
C HIS A 316 59.37 26.89 -19.76
N GLU A 317 58.20 27.50 -19.79
CA GLU A 317 57.92 28.64 -20.68
C GLU A 317 58.81 29.84 -20.33
N LEU A 318 59.00 30.11 -19.04
CA LEU A 318 59.91 31.16 -18.57
C LEU A 318 61.37 30.83 -18.91
N GLU A 319 61.82 29.59 -18.71
CA GLU A 319 63.17 29.14 -19.12
C GLU A 319 63.36 29.29 -20.63
N ASN A 320 62.38 28.89 -21.44
CA ASN A 320 62.43 29.05 -22.89
C ASN A 320 62.46 30.53 -23.30
N GLN A 321 61.71 31.41 -22.63
CA GLN A 321 61.78 32.85 -22.86
C GLN A 321 63.19 33.38 -22.54
N GLN A 322 63.77 32.99 -21.41
CA GLN A 322 65.14 33.37 -21.04
C GLN A 322 66.18 32.88 -22.06
N ILE A 323 66.04 31.65 -22.55
CA ILE A 323 66.92 31.09 -23.59
C ILE A 323 66.76 31.86 -24.91
N ARG A 324 65.53 32.19 -25.32
CA ARG A 324 65.27 33.01 -26.52
C ARG A 324 65.85 34.41 -26.38
N GLU A 325 65.72 35.04 -25.22
CA GLU A 325 66.34 36.34 -24.96
C GLU A 325 67.87 36.26 -25.02
N ALA A 326 68.48 35.23 -24.44
CA ALA A 326 69.92 35.00 -24.53
C ALA A 326 70.36 34.74 -25.97
N LEU A 327 69.59 33.96 -26.75
CA LEU A 327 69.84 33.73 -28.17
C LEU A 327 69.78 35.03 -28.97
N ASN A 328 68.75 35.85 -28.75
CA ASN A 328 68.60 37.15 -29.43
C ASN A 328 69.74 38.11 -29.08
N LYS A 329 70.18 38.14 -27.81
CA LYS A 329 71.38 38.91 -27.39
C LYS A 329 72.64 38.40 -28.07
N ASN A 330 72.80 37.10 -28.20
CA ASN A 330 73.95 36.51 -28.90
C ASN A 330 73.88 36.79 -30.41
N GLN A 331 72.70 36.70 -31.03
CA GLN A 331 72.49 37.03 -32.44
C GLN A 331 72.77 38.50 -32.72
N SER A 332 72.24 39.44 -31.93
CA SER A 332 72.55 40.87 -32.08
C SER A 332 74.03 41.16 -31.82
N GLY A 333 74.66 40.45 -30.88
CA GLY A 333 76.10 40.45 -30.67
C GLY A 333 76.88 39.99 -31.91
N LEU A 334 76.45 38.89 -32.54
CA LEU A 334 77.03 38.37 -33.77
C LEU A 334 76.82 39.33 -34.95
N GLU A 335 75.63 39.90 -35.14
CA GLU A 335 75.33 40.91 -36.15
C GLU A 335 76.22 42.14 -35.98
N THR A 336 76.43 42.58 -34.73
CA THR A 336 77.36 43.67 -34.41
C THR A 336 78.80 43.31 -34.75
N MET A 337 79.22 42.06 -34.55
CA MET A 337 80.56 41.59 -34.94
C MET A 337 80.67 41.45 -36.47
N PHE A 338 79.63 40.97 -37.16
CA PHE A 338 79.58 40.88 -38.61
C PHE A 338 79.62 42.27 -39.26
N SER A 339 78.89 43.25 -38.74
CA SER A 339 78.94 44.63 -39.25
C SER A 339 80.31 45.25 -39.03
N LYS A 340 80.95 45.04 -37.86
CA LYS A 340 82.35 45.42 -37.64
C LYS A 340 83.30 44.75 -38.64
N LEU A 341 83.14 43.45 -38.88
CA LEU A 341 83.97 42.71 -39.84
C LEU A 341 83.76 43.22 -41.29
N GLN A 342 82.52 43.55 -41.65
CA GLN A 342 82.19 44.17 -42.94
C GLN A 342 82.84 45.54 -43.08
N GLN A 343 82.78 46.39 -42.04
CA GLN A 343 83.50 47.67 -42.01
C GLN A 343 85.01 47.48 -42.15
N TYR A 344 85.61 46.48 -41.51
CA TYR A 344 87.02 46.14 -41.70
C TYR A 344 87.30 45.71 -43.15
N LYS A 345 86.45 44.88 -43.77
CA LYS A 345 86.59 44.49 -45.19
C LYS A 345 86.44 45.67 -46.14
N GLU A 346 85.52 46.59 -45.88
CA GLU A 346 85.35 47.83 -46.67
C GLU A 346 86.58 48.72 -46.54
N ARG A 347 87.09 48.95 -45.33
CA ARG A 347 88.38 49.64 -45.13
C ARG A 347 89.53 48.95 -45.84
N ASP A 348 89.56 47.61 -45.84
CA ASP A 348 90.59 46.85 -46.55
C ASP A 348 90.47 46.99 -48.08
N ARG A 349 89.23 47.06 -48.60
CA ARG A 349 88.97 47.38 -50.02
C ARG A 349 89.41 48.80 -50.36
N GLU A 350 89.05 49.79 -49.55
CA GLU A 350 89.48 51.18 -49.71
C GLU A 350 91.01 51.30 -49.65
N ASN A 351 91.66 50.58 -48.73
CA ASN A 351 93.12 50.55 -48.67
C ASN A 351 93.72 49.92 -49.92
N LYS A 352 93.13 48.84 -50.44
CA LYS A 352 93.56 48.24 -51.71
C LYS A 352 93.36 49.16 -52.90
N THR A 353 92.25 49.89 -52.99
CA THR A 353 92.02 50.86 -54.07
C THR A 353 93.02 52.01 -53.98
N LYS A 354 93.27 52.57 -52.79
CA LYS A 354 94.34 53.57 -52.58
C LYS A 354 95.71 53.04 -52.99
N LEU A 355 96.01 51.77 -52.69
CA LEU A 355 97.28 51.15 -53.07
C LEU A 355 97.38 50.93 -54.60
N LEU A 356 96.26 50.64 -55.27
CA LEU A 356 96.17 50.61 -56.73
C LEU A 356 96.35 52.01 -57.34
N GLU A 357 95.68 53.03 -56.82
CA GLU A 357 95.86 54.43 -57.25
C GLU A 357 97.32 54.88 -57.11
N ILE A 358 97.97 54.55 -55.97
CA ILE A 358 99.40 54.83 -55.78
C ILE A 358 100.26 54.06 -56.79
N LYS A 359 99.92 52.80 -57.08
CA LYS A 359 100.63 52.02 -58.11
C LYS A 359 100.42 52.60 -59.52
N GLU A 360 99.23 53.08 -59.85
CA GLU A 360 98.94 53.74 -61.12
C GLU A 360 99.71 55.05 -61.24
N LEU A 361 99.70 55.91 -60.22
CA LEU A 361 100.52 57.13 -60.17
C LEU A 361 102.02 56.81 -60.31
N HIS A 362 102.50 55.75 -59.65
CA HIS A 362 103.88 55.29 -59.84
C HIS A 362 104.14 54.76 -61.26
N ALA A 363 103.20 54.02 -61.85
CA ALA A 363 103.32 53.52 -63.22
C ALA A 363 103.31 54.67 -64.24
N GLU A 364 102.45 55.68 -64.05
CA GLU A 364 102.46 56.93 -64.83
C GLU A 364 103.80 57.63 -64.69
N ARG A 365 104.32 57.78 -63.47
CA ARG A 365 105.63 58.41 -63.26
C ARG A 365 106.76 57.62 -63.90
N VAL A 366 106.69 56.30 -63.89
CA VAL A 366 107.66 55.43 -64.58
C VAL A 366 107.53 55.59 -66.10
N ALA A 367 106.32 55.70 -66.64
CA ALA A 367 106.10 55.94 -68.07
C ALA A 367 106.62 57.32 -68.50
N GLU A 368 106.39 58.37 -67.71
CA GLU A 368 106.98 59.70 -67.92
C GLU A 368 108.51 59.60 -67.99
N LEU A 369 109.14 58.98 -66.97
CA LEU A 369 110.59 58.79 -66.95
C LEU A 369 111.10 57.94 -68.13
N GLN A 370 110.37 56.92 -68.56
CA GLN A 370 110.70 56.15 -69.75
C GLN A 370 110.60 56.98 -71.03
N THR A 371 109.59 57.84 -71.18
CA THR A 371 109.51 58.77 -72.32
C THR A 371 110.64 59.79 -72.31
N GLU A 372 111.05 60.29 -71.14
CA GLU A 372 112.25 61.13 -71.01
C GLU A 372 113.52 60.37 -71.41
N ILE A 373 113.69 59.12 -70.97
CA ILE A 373 114.83 58.27 -71.38
C ILE A 373 114.84 58.06 -72.89
N VAL A 374 113.69 57.79 -73.52
CA VAL A 374 113.58 57.62 -74.98
C VAL A 374 113.93 58.92 -75.70
N ASN A 375 113.43 60.07 -75.24
CA ASN A 375 113.77 61.37 -75.81
C ASN A 375 115.27 61.68 -75.69
N LEU A 376 115.88 61.36 -74.55
CA LEU A 376 117.33 61.52 -74.35
C LEU A 376 118.13 60.56 -75.25
N LYS A 377 117.71 59.30 -75.40
CA LYS A 377 118.32 58.34 -76.32
C LYS A 377 118.25 58.79 -77.77
N GLN A 378 117.08 59.25 -78.25
CA GLN A 378 116.95 59.79 -79.61
C GLN A 378 117.83 61.02 -79.82
N ARG A 379 118.03 61.85 -78.79
CA ARG A 379 118.92 63.01 -78.87
C ARG A 379 120.39 62.60 -78.98
N ILE A 380 120.79 61.50 -78.31
CA ILE A 380 122.13 60.91 -78.46
C ILE A 380 122.30 60.27 -79.84
N GLU A 381 121.30 59.54 -80.35
CA GLU A 381 121.34 58.95 -81.70
C GLU A 381 121.52 60.04 -82.77
N ARG A 382 120.75 61.13 -82.72
CA ARG A 382 120.93 62.25 -83.67
C ARG A 382 122.33 62.85 -83.62
N LEU A 383 122.93 62.96 -82.43
CA LEU A 383 124.31 63.46 -82.28
C LEU A 383 125.34 62.47 -82.85
N ASN A 384 125.11 61.17 -82.69
CA ASN A 384 125.96 60.13 -83.28
C ASN A 384 125.83 60.09 -84.80
N GLU A 385 124.62 60.21 -85.36
CA GLU A 385 124.39 60.27 -86.80
C GLU A 385 125.10 61.48 -87.44
N THR A 386 125.04 62.66 -86.81
CA THR A 386 125.81 63.83 -87.28
C THR A 386 127.31 63.57 -87.27
N ARG A 387 127.81 62.90 -86.22
CA ARG A 387 129.23 62.57 -86.10
C ARG A 387 129.67 61.54 -87.14
N GLU A 388 128.88 60.51 -87.40
CA GLU A 388 129.16 59.51 -88.45
C GLU A 388 129.11 60.14 -89.86
N HIS A 389 128.25 61.12 -90.10
CA HIS A 389 128.20 61.83 -91.37
C HIS A 389 129.46 62.67 -91.60
N GLU A 390 129.93 63.38 -90.58
CA GLU A 390 131.23 64.08 -90.62
C GLU A 390 132.37 63.09 -90.85
N GLU A 391 132.38 61.95 -90.16
CA GLU A 391 133.42 60.92 -90.32
C GLU A 391 133.46 60.32 -91.74
N LYS A 392 132.31 60.19 -92.41
CA LYS A 392 132.24 59.77 -93.82
C LYS A 392 132.85 60.79 -94.77
N ILE A 393 132.59 62.08 -94.56
CA ILE A 393 133.17 63.17 -95.36
C ILE A 393 134.71 63.15 -95.26
N TRP A 394 135.25 63.02 -94.05
CA TRP A 394 136.70 62.92 -93.84
C TRP A 394 137.32 61.68 -94.50
N ARG A 395 136.61 60.53 -94.50
CA ARG A 395 137.09 59.30 -95.17
C ARG A 395 137.06 59.41 -96.69
N GLU A 396 136.10 60.13 -97.26
CA GLU A 396 136.03 60.39 -98.69
C GLU A 396 137.16 61.32 -99.16
N GLU A 397 137.50 62.36 -98.39
CA GLU A 397 138.67 63.23 -98.67
C GLU A 397 140.02 62.49 -98.55
N ILE A 398 140.16 61.55 -97.61
CA ILE A 398 141.37 60.73 -97.51
C ILE A 398 141.52 59.78 -98.71
N ASN A 399 140.39 59.25 -99.22
CA ASN A 399 140.39 58.33 -100.34
C ASN A 399 140.73 59.02 -101.67
N THR A 400 140.23 60.23 -101.92
CA THR A 400 140.56 61.01 -103.12
C THR A 400 142.04 61.39 -103.15
N LEU A 401 142.60 61.82 -102.02
CA LEU A 401 144.03 62.10 -101.89
C LEU A 401 144.92 60.84 -102.06
N SER A 402 144.44 59.67 -101.62
CA SER A 402 145.13 58.39 -101.83
C SER A 402 145.11 57.89 -103.27
N THR A 403 144.04 58.18 -104.03
CA THR A 403 143.96 57.82 -105.46
C THR A 403 144.89 58.68 -106.31
N ASP A 404 145.01 59.97 -106.00
CA ASP A 404 145.90 60.88 -106.74
C ASP A 404 147.38 60.52 -106.54
N LEU A 405 147.75 60.09 -105.32
CA LEU A 405 149.12 59.63 -105.03
C LEU A 405 149.49 58.34 -105.77
N LYS A 406 148.54 57.40 -105.93
CA LYS A 406 148.75 56.15 -106.68
C LYS A 406 148.90 56.39 -108.19
N HIS A 407 148.18 57.36 -108.74
CA HIS A 407 148.28 57.69 -110.17
C HIS A 407 149.67 58.25 -110.50
N ALA A 408 150.19 59.18 -109.69
CA ALA A 408 151.53 59.76 -109.87
C ALA A 408 152.66 58.72 -109.78
N MET A 409 152.55 57.74 -108.87
CA MET A 409 153.53 56.66 -108.73
C MET A 409 153.56 55.71 -109.95
N SER A 410 152.39 55.45 -110.56
CA SER A 410 152.27 54.55 -111.72
C SER A 410 152.87 55.13 -113.00
N GLU A 411 152.83 56.45 -113.17
CA GLU A 411 153.46 57.13 -114.31
C GLU A 411 154.99 57.17 -114.18
N GLY A 412 155.51 57.29 -112.95
CA GLY A 412 156.95 57.20 -112.68
C GLY A 412 157.55 55.84 -113.03
N GLU A 413 156.84 54.74 -112.74
CA GLU A 413 157.31 53.39 -113.06
C GLU A 413 157.28 53.09 -114.58
N ARG A 414 156.35 53.68 -115.33
CA ARG A 414 156.25 53.52 -116.79
C ARG A 414 157.44 54.12 -117.53
N LEU A 415 157.90 55.30 -117.10
CA LEU A 415 159.08 55.98 -117.63
C LEU A 415 160.39 55.23 -117.34
N ASN A 416 160.47 54.55 -116.20
CA ASN A 416 161.68 53.80 -115.83
C ASN A 416 161.82 52.49 -116.61
N LYS A 417 160.70 51.88 -117.04
CA LYS A 417 160.70 50.70 -117.93
C LYS A 417 161.10 51.02 -119.37
N SER A 418 160.74 52.19 -119.90
CA SER A 418 161.13 52.57 -121.27
C SER A 418 162.62 52.87 -121.39
N LEU A 419 163.25 53.44 -120.35
CA LEU A 419 164.68 53.74 -120.31
C LEU A 419 165.56 52.48 -120.33
N ARG A 420 165.11 51.40 -119.66
CA ARG A 420 165.83 50.11 -119.60
C ARG A 420 165.85 49.36 -120.93
N LEU A 421 164.77 49.42 -121.71
CA LEU A 421 164.70 48.77 -123.02
C LEU A 421 165.65 49.44 -124.02
N SER A 422 165.72 50.77 -124.02
CA SER A 422 166.63 51.52 -124.89
C SER A 422 168.12 51.27 -124.57
N GLN A 423 168.46 51.02 -123.30
CA GLN A 423 169.83 50.66 -122.89
C GLN A 423 170.24 49.24 -123.33
N GLN A 424 169.29 48.30 -123.42
CA GLN A 424 169.57 46.93 -123.89
C GLN A 424 169.78 46.86 -125.41
N GLU A 425 169.13 47.73 -126.19
CA GLU A 425 169.33 47.82 -127.64
C GLU A 425 170.71 48.39 -127.99
N MET A 426 171.18 49.39 -127.23
CA MET A 426 172.54 49.92 -127.34
C MET A 426 173.63 48.88 -127.04
N ALA A 427 173.38 47.90 -126.17
CA ALA A 427 174.32 46.86 -125.83
C ALA A 427 174.45 45.78 -126.92
N LYS A 428 173.37 45.46 -127.63
CA LYS A 428 173.38 44.50 -128.76
C LYS A 428 174.16 45.05 -129.95
N ILE A 429 173.94 46.32 -130.30
CA ILE A 429 174.62 46.99 -131.42
C ILE A 429 176.13 47.13 -131.16
N LYS A 430 176.54 47.34 -129.89
CA LYS A 430 177.96 47.42 -129.51
C LYS A 430 178.69 46.08 -129.63
N ASN A 431 177.99 44.95 -129.47
CA ASN A 431 178.57 43.61 -129.57
C ASN A 431 178.68 43.13 -131.02
N GLU A 432 177.73 43.51 -131.88
CA GLU A 432 177.80 43.26 -133.32
C GLU A 432 178.95 44.05 -133.97
N TYR A 433 179.24 45.26 -133.49
CA TYR A 433 180.37 46.07 -133.97
C TYR A 433 181.74 45.44 -133.65
N LYS A 434 181.90 44.83 -132.47
CA LYS A 434 183.14 44.12 -132.06
C LYS A 434 183.37 42.80 -132.79
N LEU A 435 182.31 42.19 -133.31
CA LEU A 435 182.38 40.95 -134.09
C LEU A 435 182.79 41.23 -135.54
N LEU A 436 182.35 42.37 -136.11
CA LEU A 436 182.85 42.87 -137.39
C LEU A 436 184.31 43.37 -137.33
N GLU A 437 184.75 43.86 -136.16
CA GLU A 437 186.13 44.29 -135.93
C GLU A 437 187.13 43.11 -135.96
N LYS A 438 186.68 41.88 -135.69
CA LYS A 438 187.51 40.67 -135.75
C LYS A 438 187.56 40.00 -137.12
N THR A 439 186.57 40.22 -137.98
CA THR A 439 186.57 39.68 -139.36
C THR A 439 187.30 40.56 -140.36
N MET A 440 187.66 41.79 -139.98
CA MET A 440 188.46 42.73 -140.79
C MET A 440 189.98 42.69 -140.48
N ALA A 441 190.46 41.65 -139.79
CA ALA A 441 191.88 41.40 -139.50
C ALA A 441 192.43 40.15 -140.23
N HIS A 442 192.13 39.99 -141.52
CA HIS A 442 192.86 39.08 -142.40
C HIS A 442 193.40 39.84 -143.63
N PRO A 443 194.63 39.55 -144.10
CA PRO A 443 195.59 40.59 -144.48
C PRO A 443 195.55 41.06 -145.95
N LEU A 444 194.41 41.07 -146.63
CA LEU A 444 194.29 41.70 -147.95
C LEU A 444 193.02 42.56 -147.97
N VAL A 445 193.13 43.79 -148.49
CA VAL A 445 192.12 44.88 -148.48
C VAL A 445 192.24 45.85 -147.27
N ARG A 446 193.49 46.14 -146.95
CA ARG A 446 194.00 47.50 -146.67
C ARG A 446 194.07 48.37 -147.94
N PHE A 447 193.30 48.08 -149.01
CA PHE A 447 193.40 48.81 -150.29
C PHE A 447 192.20 49.71 -150.62
N VAL A 448 191.10 49.62 -149.86
CA VAL A 448 189.87 50.36 -150.19
C VAL A 448 189.27 51.10 -148.99
N ALA A 449 190.13 51.59 -148.08
CA ALA A 449 189.91 52.98 -147.72
C ALA A 449 189.70 53.73 -149.04
N LYS A 450 188.54 54.36 -149.27
CA LYS A 450 188.50 55.76 -149.75
C LYS A 450 187.22 56.24 -150.42
N LEU A 451 186.22 55.45 -150.81
CA LEU A 451 185.33 55.98 -151.86
C LEU A 451 184.05 56.74 -151.46
N PHE A 452 183.26 56.39 -150.46
CA PHE A 452 181.94 57.04 -150.31
C PHE A 452 181.49 57.02 -148.85
N CYS A 453 181.67 58.05 -148.01
CA CYS A 453 181.37 59.47 -148.19
C CYS A 453 179.89 59.72 -148.46
N ARG A 454 179.31 60.52 -147.54
CA ARG A 454 178.12 61.35 -147.68
C ARG A 454 176.78 60.64 -147.60
N PHE A 455 175.98 61.09 -146.64
CA PHE A 455 174.77 61.89 -146.82
C PHE A 455 173.97 61.73 -145.52
N LYS A 456 173.81 62.82 -144.76
CA LYS A 456 172.55 63.59 -144.63
C LYS A 456 171.52 62.85 -143.75
N LYS A 457 170.65 63.49 -142.98
CA LYS A 457 170.40 64.87 -142.54
C LYS A 457 169.01 64.76 -141.88
N THR A 458 168.80 65.43 -140.75
CA THR A 458 167.54 66.12 -140.36
C THR A 458 166.25 65.27 -140.18
N PRO A 459 165.11 65.85 -139.73
CA PRO A 459 164.86 66.58 -138.47
C PRO A 459 163.46 66.23 -137.86
N GLN A 460 163.00 67.06 -136.90
CA GLN A 460 161.60 67.49 -136.63
C GLN A 460 160.71 66.60 -135.71
N GLN A 461 160.28 67.12 -134.53
CA GLN A 461 159.02 67.86 -134.23
C GLN A 461 157.85 66.87 -133.90
N VAL A 462 156.90 67.01 -132.96
CA VAL A 462 156.07 68.13 -132.41
C VAL A 462 155.30 67.59 -131.17
N ILE A 463 155.00 68.49 -130.21
CA ILE A 463 154.01 68.49 -129.08
C ILE A 463 154.11 67.40 -128.02
#